data_AF-A0A919WF57-F1
#
_entry.id   AF-A0A919WF57-F1
#
_cell.length_a   1.000
_cell.length_b   1.000
_cell.length_c   1.000
_cell.angle_alpha   90.00
_cell.angle_beta   90.00
_cell.angle_gamma   90.00
#
_symmetry.space_group_name_H-M   'P 1'
#
loop_
_entity.id
_entity.type
_entity.pdbx_description
1 polymer ?
#
loop_
_entity_poly.entity_id
_entity_poly.type
_entity_poly.pdbx_seq_one_letter_code
_entity_poly.pdbx_strand_id
1 'polypeptide(L)'
;MNISIHKITDLQYQLSIQNNQEKEEKITFPSSQDFDYFIKDKDGTIVYTYSADKMFAATVEEEILAPGEKLEYELDLSETLSFLEPGDYTLEAWITATEIDENKVETDFSYEG
;
A
#
# COMPACT_ATOMS: atom_id res chain seq x y z
N MET A 1 4.29 15.03 2.54
CA MET A 1 4.30 13.70 1.90
C MET A 1 3.07 13.56 1.02
N ASN A 2 3.19 12.87 -0.10
CA ASN A 2 2.05 12.44 -0.90
C ASN A 2 2.15 10.94 -1.14
N ILE A 3 1.04 10.23 -0.98
CA ILE A 3 0.93 8.82 -1.33
C ILE A 3 0.09 8.70 -2.58
N SER A 4 0.49 7.80 -3.46
CA SER A 4 -0.27 7.45 -4.65
C SER A 4 -0.25 5.95 -4.88
N ILE A 5 -1.25 5.46 -5.59
CA ILE A 5 -1.27 4.09 -6.10
C ILE A 5 -1.57 4.12 -7.60
N HIS A 6 -0.82 3.33 -8.37
CA HIS A 6 -0.96 3.24 -9.81
C HIS A 6 -1.07 1.80 -10.25
N LYS A 7 -2.05 1.50 -11.10
CA LYS A 7 -2.19 0.18 -11.73
C LYS A 7 -1.07 -0.02 -12.76
N ILE A 8 -0.29 -1.10 -12.61
CA ILE A 8 0.71 -1.53 -13.59
C ILE A 8 0.07 -2.52 -14.56
N THR A 9 -0.57 -3.56 -14.01
CA THR A 9 -1.34 -4.57 -14.76
C THR A 9 -2.66 -4.84 -14.03
N ASP A 10 -3.47 -5.78 -14.52
CA ASP A 10 -4.72 -6.18 -13.83
C ASP A 10 -4.50 -6.73 -12.42
N LEU A 11 -3.31 -7.25 -12.13
CA LEU A 11 -2.97 -7.90 -10.85
C LEU A 11 -1.81 -7.22 -10.11
N GLN A 12 -1.17 -6.21 -10.70
CA GLN A 12 -0.02 -5.52 -10.10
C GLN A 12 -0.27 -4.03 -9.97
N TYR A 13 0.04 -3.49 -8.79
CA TYR A 13 -0.09 -2.08 -8.47
C TYR A 13 1.23 -1.56 -7.89
N GLN A 14 1.53 -0.30 -8.14
CA GLN A 14 2.64 0.43 -7.53
C GLN A 14 2.07 1.36 -6.46
N LEU A 15 2.35 1.08 -5.19
CA LEU A 15 2.15 2.03 -4.09
C LEU A 15 3.41 2.88 -3.96
N SER A 16 3.25 4.19 -3.81
CA SER A 16 4.37 5.12 -3.70
C SER A 16 4.14 6.13 -2.59
N ILE A 17 5.22 6.50 -1.90
CA ILE A 17 5.29 7.72 -1.08
C ILE A 17 6.34 8.65 -1.67
N GLN A 18 5.98 9.91 -1.86
CA GLN A 18 6.87 10.96 -2.35
C GLN A 18 7.03 12.08 -1.33
N ASN A 19 8.28 12.53 -1.15
CA ASN A 19 8.53 13.83 -0.54
C ASN A 19 8.20 14.96 -1.53
N ASN A 20 7.04 15.57 -1.34
CA ASN A 20 6.56 16.70 -2.13
C ASN A 20 6.93 18.08 -1.54
N GLN A 21 7.86 18.14 -0.58
CA GLN A 21 8.36 19.36 0.02
C GLN A 21 9.68 19.79 -0.63
N GLU A 22 10.06 21.06 -0.45
CA GLU A 22 11.33 21.62 -0.96
C GLU A 22 12.54 21.35 -0.04
N LYS A 23 12.35 20.54 1.01
CA LYS A 23 13.39 20.18 1.99
C LYS A 23 13.39 18.66 2.22
N GLU A 24 14.48 18.15 2.79
CA GLU A 24 14.52 16.78 3.27
C GLU A 24 13.46 16.56 4.34
N GLU A 25 12.84 15.38 4.29
CA GLU A 25 11.86 14.95 5.27
C GLU A 25 12.25 13.56 5.77
N LYS A 26 12.12 13.36 7.09
CA LYS A 26 12.36 12.07 7.72
C LYS A 26 11.03 11.36 7.95
N ILE A 27 10.98 10.09 7.62
CA ILE A 27 9.85 9.21 7.95
C ILE A 27 10.34 8.03 8.79
N THR A 28 9.47 7.54 9.66
CA THR A 28 9.78 6.48 10.62
C THR A 28 8.80 5.33 10.46
N PHE A 29 9.31 4.15 10.14
CA PHE A 29 8.56 2.90 10.16
C PHE A 29 8.67 2.25 11.54
N PRO A 30 7.55 1.95 12.23
CA PRO A 30 7.59 1.43 13.60
C PRO A 30 7.94 -0.07 13.69
N SER A 31 8.01 -0.75 12.54
CA SER A 31 8.35 -2.16 12.37
C SER A 31 8.88 -2.38 10.95
N SER A 32 9.34 -3.58 10.62
CA SER A 32 9.73 -3.94 9.24
C SER A 32 8.53 -4.09 8.28
N GLN A 33 7.37 -3.54 8.64
CA GLN A 33 6.18 -3.49 7.82
C GLN A 33 6.06 -2.09 7.24
N ASP A 34 6.52 -1.87 6.01
CA ASP A 34 6.50 -0.53 5.41
C ASP A 34 5.12 -0.10 4.93
N PHE A 35 4.32 -1.08 4.52
CA PHE A 35 2.97 -0.88 4.00
C PHE A 35 2.04 -2.02 4.41
N ASP A 36 0.75 -1.82 4.15
CA ASP A 36 -0.26 -2.86 4.24
C ASP A 36 -1.42 -2.53 3.29
N TYR A 37 -2.30 -3.50 3.05
CA TYR A 37 -3.47 -3.26 2.23
C TYR A 37 -4.63 -4.21 2.55
N PHE A 38 -5.83 -3.73 2.21
CA PHE A 38 -7.07 -4.50 2.18
C PHE A 38 -7.56 -4.67 0.75
N ILE A 39 -8.21 -5.80 0.49
CA ILE A 39 -9.14 -5.93 -0.62
C ILE A 39 -10.55 -5.95 -0.02
N LYS A 40 -11.42 -5.07 -0.53
CA LYS A 40 -12.82 -4.98 -0.15
C LYS A 40 -13.71 -5.40 -1.31
N ASP A 41 -14.79 -6.12 -1.02
CA ASP A 41 -15.83 -6.37 -2.01
C ASP A 41 -16.70 -5.12 -2.27
N LYS A 42 -17.62 -5.23 -3.22
CA LYS A 42 -18.59 -4.17 -3.58
C LYS A 42 -19.45 -3.65 -2.41
N ASP A 43 -19.60 -4.43 -1.34
CA ASP A 43 -20.39 -4.07 -0.17
C ASP A 43 -19.50 -3.38 0.90
N GLY A 44 -18.21 -3.22 0.61
CA GLY A 44 -17.20 -2.63 1.49
C GLY A 44 -16.63 -3.63 2.51
N THR A 45 -16.93 -4.92 2.39
CA THR A 45 -16.45 -5.96 3.31
C THR A 45 -15.00 -6.28 3.00
N ILE A 46 -14.12 -6.21 4.00
CA ILE A 46 -12.73 -6.65 3.86
C ILE A 46 -12.73 -8.17 3.65
N VAL A 47 -12.33 -8.60 2.46
CA VAL A 47 -12.19 -10.02 2.08
C VAL A 47 -10.75 -10.50 2.14
N TYR A 48 -9.79 -9.58 2.19
CA TYR A 48 -8.37 -9.89 2.37
C TYR A 48 -7.63 -8.77 3.10
N THR A 49 -6.63 -9.15 3.89
CA THR A 49 -5.67 -8.27 4.55
C THR A 49 -4.26 -8.82 4.35
N TYR A 50 -3.35 -8.03 3.78
CA TYR A 50 -1.99 -8.47 3.49
C TYR A 50 -1.21 -8.91 4.72
N SER A 51 -1.36 -8.21 5.83
CA SER A 51 -0.69 -8.52 7.09
C SER A 51 -1.27 -9.71 7.87
N ALA A 52 -2.43 -10.27 7.47
CA ALA A 52 -3.15 -11.25 8.30
C ALA A 52 -2.38 -12.56 8.55
N ASP A 53 -1.51 -12.96 7.63
CA ASP A 53 -0.72 -14.18 7.69
C ASP A 53 0.79 -13.91 7.78
N LYS A 54 1.20 -12.66 8.02
CA LYS A 54 2.60 -12.24 8.02
C LYS A 54 3.08 -11.87 9.42
N MET A 55 4.37 -12.04 9.63
CA MET A 55 5.06 -11.58 10.83
C MET A 55 6.11 -10.55 10.44
N PHE A 56 6.06 -9.39 11.07
CA PHE A 56 7.01 -8.30 10.86
C PHE A 56 7.88 -8.12 12.11
N ALA A 57 9.15 -7.81 11.91
CA ALA A 57 10.07 -7.57 13.02
C ALA A 57 9.75 -6.22 13.67
N ALA A 58 9.79 -6.15 15.00
CA ALA A 58 9.62 -4.91 15.76
C ALA A 58 10.91 -4.07 15.75
N THR A 59 11.42 -3.79 14.55
CA THR A 59 12.59 -2.93 14.31
C THR A 59 12.09 -1.59 13.80
N VAL A 60 12.46 -0.52 14.50
CA VAL A 60 12.17 0.84 14.03
C VAL A 60 13.19 1.22 12.96
N GLU A 61 12.72 1.68 11.81
CA GLU A 61 13.54 2.09 10.68
C GLU A 61 13.24 3.56 10.34
N GLU A 62 14.28 4.34 10.06
CA GLU A 62 14.16 5.75 9.67
C GLU A 62 14.67 5.93 8.25
N GLU A 63 13.90 6.59 7.40
CA GLU A 63 14.27 6.95 6.03
C GLU A 63 14.30 8.47 5.87
N ILE A 64 15.33 8.98 5.19
CA ILE A 64 15.45 10.41 4.86
C ILE A 64 15.21 10.55 3.36
N LEU A 65 14.13 11.24 2.99
CA LEU A 65 13.75 11.48 1.60
C LEU A 65 14.15 12.90 1.19
N ALA A 66 14.97 13.02 0.15
CA ALA A 66 15.29 14.29 -0.49
C ALA A 66 14.05 14.89 -1.19
N PRO A 67 14.05 16.19 -1.51
CA PRO A 67 12.97 16.82 -2.30
C PRO A 67 12.69 16.07 -3.60
N GLY A 68 11.47 15.60 -3.77
CA GLY A 68 11.03 14.84 -4.94
C GLY A 68 11.35 13.35 -4.92
N GLU A 69 12.12 12.85 -3.95
CA GLU A 69 12.45 11.43 -3.80
C GLU A 69 11.20 10.59 -3.46
N LYS A 70 11.22 9.34 -3.91
CA LYS A 70 10.12 8.39 -3.77
C LYS A 70 10.61 7.05 -3.24
N LEU A 71 9.80 6.44 -2.37
CA LEU A 71 9.83 5.01 -2.13
C LEU A 71 8.66 4.36 -2.88
N GLU A 72 8.91 3.21 -3.49
CA GLU A 72 7.97 2.50 -4.35
C GLU A 72 7.88 1.03 -3.92
N TYR A 73 6.64 0.56 -3.72
CA TYR A 73 6.32 -0.80 -3.27
C TYR A 73 5.41 -1.46 -4.30
N GLU A 74 5.82 -2.62 -4.82
CA GLU A 74 5.01 -3.39 -5.75
C GLU A 74 4.02 -4.27 -4.96
N LEU A 75 2.74 -4.15 -5.29
CA LEU A 75 1.66 -4.96 -4.75
C LEU A 75 1.24 -5.97 -5.81
N ASP A 76 1.67 -7.22 -5.65
CA ASP A 76 1.21 -8.35 -6.46
C ASP A 76 -0.02 -8.99 -5.80
N LEU A 77 -1.15 -8.92 -6.49
CA LEU A 77 -2.42 -9.47 -6.05
C LEU A 77 -2.71 -10.85 -6.64
N SER A 78 -1.82 -11.43 -7.46
CA SER A 78 -2.07 -12.68 -8.18
C SER A 78 -2.39 -13.86 -7.27
N GLU A 79 -1.59 -14.07 -6.22
CA GLU A 79 -1.86 -15.13 -5.23
C GLU A 79 -3.17 -14.86 -4.49
N THR A 80 -3.38 -13.62 -4.03
CA THR A 80 -4.57 -13.25 -3.26
C THR A 80 -5.87 -13.42 -4.05
N LEU A 81 -5.90 -12.92 -5.29
CA LEU A 81 -7.09 -12.95 -6.14
C LEU A 81 -7.43 -14.36 -6.60
N SER A 82 -6.46 -15.29 -6.63
CA SER A 82 -6.71 -16.70 -6.98
C SER A 82 -7.68 -17.43 -6.03
N PHE A 83 -7.94 -16.84 -4.85
CA PHE A 83 -8.90 -17.37 -3.86
C PHE A 83 -10.24 -16.61 -3.84
N LEU A 84 -10.38 -15.58 -4.67
CA LEU A 84 -11.58 -14.75 -4.75
C LEU A 84 -12.37 -15.06 -6.02
N GLU A 85 -13.68 -14.88 -5.95
CA GLU A 85 -14.54 -15.03 -7.13
C GLU A 85 -14.34 -13.83 -8.09
N PRO A 86 -14.64 -13.97 -9.39
CA PRO A 86 -14.67 -12.82 -10.29
C PRO A 86 -15.67 -11.75 -9.82
N GLY A 87 -15.29 -10.49 -9.92
CA GLY A 87 -16.13 -9.37 -9.47
C GLY A 87 -15.38 -8.04 -9.37
N ASP A 88 -16.10 -7.03 -8.88
CA ASP A 88 -15.58 -5.69 -8.61
C ASP A 88 -15.10 -5.58 -7.17
N TYR A 89 -13.92 -4.99 -7.00
CA TYR A 89 -13.21 -4.86 -5.74
C TYR A 89 -12.59 -3.47 -5.58
N THR A 90 -12.31 -3.11 -4.34
CA THR A 90 -11.52 -1.93 -3.99
C THR A 90 -10.25 -2.37 -3.27
N LEU A 91 -9.10 -1.89 -3.76
CA LEU A 91 -7.81 -2.00 -3.09
C LEU A 91 -7.60 -0.74 -2.22
N GLU A 92 -7.61 -0.90 -0.90
CA GLU A 92 -7.19 0.16 0.04
C GLU A 92 -5.77 -0.16 0.53
N ALA A 93 -4.79 0.67 0.19
CA ALA A 93 -3.40 0.48 0.57
C ALA A 93 -2.87 1.68 1.36
N TRP A 94 -1.92 1.45 2.27
CA TRP A 94 -1.34 2.51 3.07
C TRP A 94 0.12 2.28 3.46
N ILE A 95 0.81 3.37 3.73
CA ILE A 95 2.18 3.38 4.27
C ILE A 95 2.10 3.45 5.79
N THR A 96 2.89 2.65 6.51
CA THR A 96 2.81 2.57 7.99
C THR A 96 3.63 3.64 8.71
N ALA A 97 4.41 4.43 7.96
CA ALA A 97 5.24 5.47 8.53
C ALA A 97 4.43 6.52 9.31
N THR A 98 4.97 6.95 10.45
CA THR A 98 4.20 7.69 11.47
C THR A 98 3.98 9.17 11.16
N GLU A 99 4.77 9.75 10.28
CA GLU A 99 4.78 11.19 9.94
C GLU A 99 3.78 11.55 8.83
N ILE A 100 2.93 10.61 8.42
CA ILE A 100 1.98 10.77 7.32
C ILE A 100 0.56 10.74 7.88
N ASP A 101 -0.09 11.91 7.94
CA ASP A 101 -1.47 12.01 8.41
C ASP A 101 -2.45 11.30 7.46
N GLU A 102 -2.31 11.56 6.15
CA GLU A 102 -3.13 10.94 5.09
C GLU A 102 -2.36 9.79 4.45
N ASN A 103 -2.22 8.69 5.19
CA ASN A 103 -1.36 7.57 4.80
C ASN A 103 -2.00 6.54 3.86
N LYS A 104 -3.28 6.71 3.52
CA LYS A 104 -4.08 5.73 2.76
C LYS A 104 -4.44 6.22 1.36
N VAL A 105 -4.54 5.28 0.43
CA VAL A 105 -5.05 5.48 -0.94
C VAL A 105 -5.93 4.30 -1.34
N GLU A 106 -6.92 4.56 -2.18
CA GLU A 106 -7.85 3.55 -2.68
C GLU A 106 -7.89 3.55 -4.22
N THR A 107 -8.08 2.39 -4.82
CA THR A 107 -8.38 2.24 -6.25
C THR A 107 -9.33 1.07 -6.48
N ASP A 108 -10.29 1.26 -7.37
CA ASP A 108 -11.21 0.20 -7.79
C ASP A 108 -10.60 -0.63 -8.92
N PHE A 109 -10.97 -1.91 -8.96
CA PHE A 109 -10.59 -2.82 -10.03
C PHE A 109 -11.60 -3.96 -10.20
N SER A 110 -11.64 -4.54 -11.40
CA SER A 110 -12.43 -5.73 -11.70
C SER A 110 -11.50 -6.92 -11.89
N TYR A 111 -11.88 -8.07 -11.33
CA TYR A 111 -11.19 -9.35 -11.48
C TYR A 111 -12.09 -10.32 -12.26
N GLU A 112 -11.57 -10.89 -13.34
CA GLU A 112 -12.36 -11.70 -14.29
C GLU A 112 -12.13 -13.22 -14.16
N GLY A 113 -11.22 -13.66 -13.27
CA GLY A 113 -10.83 -15.07 -13.14
C GLY A 113 -9.53 -15.42 -13.86
#